data_AF-A0A438IXR4-F1
#
_entry.id   AF-A0A438IXR4-F1
#
_cell.length_a   1.000
_cell.length_b   1.000
_cell.length_c   1.000
_cell.angle_alpha   90.00
_cell.angle_beta   90.00
_cell.angle_gamma   90.00
#
_symmetry.space_group_name_H-M   'P 1'
#
loop_
_entity.id
_entity.type
_entity.pdbx_description
1 polymer ?
#
loop_
_entity_poly.entity_id
_entity_poly.type
_entity_poly.pdbx_seq_one_letter_code
_entity_poly.pdbx_strand_id
1 'polypeptide(L)'
;MANRRIAILLFLLCGLASAITSIAGKSYYEFLQVPKGASDEQIKRAYRKLALKYHPDKNQGNEEANKKFAEINNAYEVLSDNEKRNIYDRYGEEGLKQHAASGGRGGGGMNIQDIFSS
;
A
#
# COMPACT_ATOMS: atom_id res chain seq x y z
N MET A 1 -44.60 16.07 -8.37
CA MET A 1 -43.43 15.95 -7.47
C MET A 1 -42.92 14.49 -7.34
N ALA A 2 -42.86 13.72 -8.44
CA ALA A 2 -42.46 12.30 -8.41
C ALA A 2 -41.09 12.01 -9.06
N ASN A 3 -40.59 12.91 -9.92
CA ASN A 3 -39.43 12.61 -10.78
C ASN A 3 -38.08 12.93 -10.13
N ARG A 4 -38.07 13.69 -9.03
CA ARG A 4 -36.84 14.00 -8.26
C ARG A 4 -36.43 12.87 -7.31
N ARG A 5 -37.35 11.96 -6.94
CA ARG A 5 -37.08 10.85 -6.02
C ARG A 5 -36.48 9.63 -6.73
N ILE A 6 -36.84 9.42 -8.00
CA ILE A 6 -36.31 8.34 -8.85
C ILE A 6 -34.84 8.60 -9.26
N ALA A 7 -34.48 9.86 -9.49
CA ALA A 7 -33.11 10.25 -9.84
C ALA A 7 -32.10 10.04 -8.70
N ILE A 8 -32.53 10.20 -7.43
CA ILE A 8 -31.67 9.97 -6.26
C ILE A 8 -31.48 8.47 -5.99
N LEU A 9 -32.50 7.65 -6.29
CA LEU A 9 -32.43 6.18 -6.19
C LEU A 9 -31.59 5.53 -7.30
N LEU A 10 -31.58 6.10 -8.51
CA LEU A 10 -30.71 5.65 -9.61
C LEU A 10 -29.23 6.04 -9.41
N PHE A 11 -28.96 7.13 -8.68
CA PHE A 11 -27.59 7.50 -8.31
C PHE A 11 -27.02 6.64 -7.16
N LEU A 12 -27.88 6.14 -6.27
CA LEU A 12 -27.48 5.28 -5.16
C LEU A 12 -27.22 3.82 -5.58
N LEU A 13 -27.82 3.36 -6.69
CA LEU A 13 -27.61 1.97 -7.18
C LEU A 13 -26.33 1.80 -8.01
N CYS A 14 -25.77 2.89 -8.55
CA CYS A 14 -24.54 2.86 -9.35
C CYS A 14 -23.26 3.11 -8.52
N GLY A 15 -23.40 3.60 -7.28
CA GLY A 15 -22.28 3.95 -6.40
C GLY A 15 -21.70 2.79 -5.57
N LEU A 16 -22.31 1.60 -5.60
CA LEU A 16 -21.86 0.44 -4.82
C LEU A 16 -21.01 -0.57 -5.63
N ALA A 17 -20.76 -0.29 -6.92
CA ALA A 17 -20.07 -1.22 -7.83
C ALA A 17 -18.58 -0.89 -8.06
N SER A 18 -18.00 0.07 -7.35
CA SER A 18 -16.55 0.33 -7.44
C SER A 18 -15.82 -0.35 -6.31
N ALA A 19 -14.90 -1.25 -6.69
CA ALA A 19 -13.88 -1.88 -5.85
C ALA A 19 -14.28 -3.18 -5.12
N ILE A 20 -14.78 -4.15 -5.87
CA ILE A 20 -14.31 -5.53 -5.64
C ILE A 20 -13.33 -5.82 -6.77
N THR A 21 -12.04 -5.59 -6.54
CA THR A 21 -11.01 -5.91 -7.53
C THR A 21 -9.81 -6.56 -6.86
N SER A 22 -9.49 -7.76 -7.36
CA SER A 22 -8.31 -8.58 -7.13
C SER A 22 -8.28 -9.45 -5.86
N ILE A 23 -8.65 -10.72 -6.05
CA ILE A 23 -8.16 -11.85 -5.24
C ILE A 23 -7.06 -12.52 -6.07
N ALA A 24 -5.84 -12.03 -5.92
CA ALA A 24 -4.58 -12.69 -6.27
C ALA A 24 -3.62 -12.34 -5.13
N GLY A 25 -2.72 -13.25 -4.73
CA GLY A 25 -1.97 -13.16 -3.46
C GLY A 25 -1.54 -11.74 -3.05
N LYS A 26 -1.65 -11.44 -1.74
CA LYS A 26 -1.57 -10.07 -1.18
C LYS A 26 -0.45 -9.25 -1.81
N SER A 27 -0.84 -8.29 -2.64
CA SER A 27 0.10 -7.39 -3.31
C SER A 27 0.62 -6.30 -2.35
N TYR A 28 1.76 -5.67 -2.66
CA TYR A 28 2.26 -4.52 -1.88
C TYR A 28 1.25 -3.36 -1.82
N TYR A 29 0.44 -3.20 -2.87
CA TYR A 29 -0.64 -2.23 -2.91
C TYR A 29 -1.74 -2.55 -1.88
N GLU A 30 -2.05 -3.83 -1.66
CA GLU A 30 -3.02 -4.27 -0.64
C GLU A 30 -2.51 -4.08 0.79
N PHE A 31 -1.22 -4.34 1.06
CA PHE A 31 -0.65 -4.08 2.38
C PHE A 31 -0.75 -2.60 2.75
N LEU A 32 -0.58 -1.71 1.76
CA LEU A 32 -0.78 -0.27 1.92
C LEU A 32 -2.23 0.17 1.75
N GLN A 33 -3.16 -0.72 1.43
CA GLN A 33 -4.58 -0.42 1.23
C GLN A 33 -4.81 0.68 0.18
N VAL A 34 -4.03 0.64 -0.90
CA VAL A 34 -4.10 1.57 -2.02
C VAL A 34 -4.38 0.80 -3.32
N PRO A 35 -5.05 1.41 -4.31
CA PRO A 35 -5.23 0.77 -5.61
C PRO A 35 -3.89 0.65 -6.36
N LYS A 36 -3.79 -0.35 -7.24
CA LYS A 36 -2.69 -0.43 -8.21
C LYS A 36 -2.76 0.82 -9.10
N GLY A 37 -1.65 1.55 -9.19
CA GLY A 37 -1.59 2.85 -9.87
C GLY A 37 -1.79 4.07 -8.96
N ALA A 38 -1.85 3.89 -7.64
CA ALA A 38 -1.81 4.99 -6.69
C ALA A 38 -0.59 5.89 -6.91
N SER A 39 -0.76 7.20 -6.71
CA SER A 39 0.34 8.17 -6.77
C SER A 39 1.27 8.03 -5.57
N ASP A 40 2.49 8.55 -5.70
CA ASP A 40 3.50 8.51 -4.64
C ASP A 40 3.00 9.19 -3.35
N GLU A 41 2.22 10.26 -3.50
CA GLU A 41 1.56 10.93 -2.37
C GLU A 41 0.53 10.05 -1.67
N GLN A 42 -0.27 9.29 -2.43
CA GLN A 42 -1.24 8.36 -1.87
C GLN A 42 -0.54 7.22 -1.12
N ILE A 43 0.51 6.67 -1.71
CA ILE A 43 1.37 5.63 -1.11
C ILE A 43 1.99 6.15 0.19
N LYS A 44 2.63 7.33 0.17
CA LYS A 44 3.24 7.95 1.36
C LYS A 44 2.21 8.24 2.45
N ARG A 45 1.03 8.74 2.09
CA ARG A 45 -0.05 9.03 3.04
C ARG A 45 -0.59 7.76 3.69
N ALA A 46 -0.82 6.71 2.90
CA ALA A 46 -1.30 5.44 3.39
C ALA A 46 -0.29 4.78 4.32
N TYR A 47 0.99 4.79 3.93
CA TYR A 47 2.09 4.31 4.76
C TYR A 47 2.12 4.98 6.13
N ARG A 48 2.13 6.33 6.20
CA ARG A 48 2.14 7.05 7.49
C ARG A 48 0.97 6.66 8.39
N LYS A 49 -0.24 6.54 7.82
CA LYS A 49 -1.44 6.16 8.57
C LYS A 49 -1.31 4.74 9.16
N LEU A 50 -0.83 3.80 8.36
CA LEU A 50 -0.72 2.40 8.76
C LEU A 50 0.46 2.15 9.69
N ALA A 51 1.60 2.80 9.46
CA ALA A 51 2.78 2.73 10.32
C ALA A 51 2.48 3.29 11.73
N LEU A 52 1.68 4.36 11.87
CA LEU A 52 1.22 4.82 13.19
C LEU A 52 0.27 3.82 13.87
N LYS A 53 -0.60 3.18 13.09
CA LYS A 53 -1.59 2.21 13.60
C LYS A 53 -0.91 0.94 14.12
N TYR A 54 0.07 0.43 13.39
CA TYR A 54 0.78 -0.82 13.69
C TYR A 54 2.15 -0.60 14.33
N HIS A 55 2.46 0.62 14.79
CA HIS A 55 3.74 0.93 15.40
C HIS A 55 4.01 0.02 16.62
N PRO A 56 5.20 -0.58 16.75
CA PRO A 56 5.52 -1.53 17.83
C PRO A 56 5.37 -0.90 19.23
N ASP A 57 5.70 0.39 19.38
CA ASP A 57 5.53 1.12 20.64
C ASP A 57 4.08 1.12 21.16
N LYS A 58 3.10 1.23 20.25
CA LYS A 58 1.67 1.24 20.60
C LYS A 58 1.06 -0.17 20.65
N ASN A 59 1.76 -1.17 20.13
CA ASN A 59 1.29 -2.54 19.98
C ASN A 59 2.27 -3.55 20.59
N GLN A 60 2.81 -3.23 21.76
CA GLN A 60 3.80 -4.07 22.44
C GLN A 60 3.22 -5.46 22.73
N GLY A 61 3.99 -6.51 22.41
CA GLY A 61 3.56 -7.89 22.58
C GLY A 61 2.55 -8.41 21.55
N ASN A 62 2.14 -7.60 20.56
CA ASN A 62 1.27 -8.05 19.48
C ASN A 62 2.09 -8.46 18.25
N GLU A 63 2.34 -9.76 18.12
CA GLU A 63 3.07 -10.32 16.98
C GLU A 63 2.39 -10.08 15.63
N GLU A 64 1.06 -10.05 15.59
CA GLU A 64 0.31 -9.76 14.36
C GLU A 64 0.53 -8.31 13.91
N ALA A 65 0.56 -7.37 14.85
CA ALA A 65 0.86 -5.96 14.56
C ALA A 65 2.29 -5.80 14.04
N ASN A 66 3.26 -6.50 14.65
CA ASN A 66 4.65 -6.50 14.19
C ASN A 66 4.78 -7.08 12.77
N LYS A 67 4.09 -8.19 12.48
CA LYS A 67 4.08 -8.79 11.15
C LYS A 67 3.48 -7.82 10.12
N LYS A 68 2.32 -7.22 10.42
CA LYS A 68 1.71 -6.20 9.54
C LYS A 68 2.62 -5.00 9.33
N PHE A 69 3.29 -4.53 10.38
CA PHE A 69 4.23 -3.42 10.29
C PHE A 69 5.41 -3.74 9.36
N ALA A 70 5.98 -4.93 9.45
CA ALA A 70 7.02 -5.40 8.54
C ALA A 70 6.52 -5.48 7.09
N GLU A 71 5.32 -6.03 6.87
CA GLU A 71 4.67 -6.10 5.54
C GLU A 71 4.44 -4.69 4.95
N ILE A 72 3.95 -3.74 5.75
CA ILE A 72 3.73 -2.34 5.38
C ILE A 72 5.05 -1.63 5.02
N ASN A 73 6.11 -1.85 5.80
CA ASN A 73 7.43 -1.27 5.53
C ASN A 73 8.01 -1.78 4.22
N ASN A 74 7.97 -3.09 3.99
CA ASN A 74 8.48 -3.69 2.75
C ASN A 74 7.69 -3.16 1.54
N ALA A 75 6.36 -3.13 1.63
CA ALA A 75 5.51 -2.57 0.60
C ALA A 75 5.86 -1.11 0.27
N TYR A 76 6.12 -0.28 1.29
CA TYR A 76 6.52 1.10 1.07
C TYR A 76 7.91 1.23 0.45
N GLU A 77 8.89 0.43 0.88
CA GLU A 77 10.24 0.45 0.33
C GLU A 77 10.25 0.15 -1.18
N VAL A 78 9.40 -0.79 -1.62
CA VAL A 78 9.27 -1.14 -3.03
C VAL A 78 8.46 -0.11 -3.80
N LEU A 79 7.31 0.32 -3.28
CA LEU A 79 6.38 1.17 -4.02
C LEU A 79 6.76 2.66 -4.01
N SER A 80 7.62 3.10 -3.08
CA SER A 80 8.15 4.47 -3.05
C SER A 80 9.31 4.71 -4.00
N ASP A 81 10.01 3.65 -4.43
CA ASP A 81 11.09 3.72 -5.40
C ASP A 81 10.54 3.37 -6.79
N ASN A 82 10.63 4.31 -7.73
CA ASN A 82 10.11 4.12 -9.08
C ASN A 82 10.75 2.94 -9.82
N GLU A 83 12.04 2.67 -9.62
CA GLU A 83 12.73 1.55 -10.24
C GLU A 83 12.23 0.22 -9.66
N LYS A 84 12.22 0.09 -8.32
CA LYS A 84 11.73 -1.12 -7.64
C LYS A 84 10.25 -1.37 -7.96
N ARG A 85 9.41 -0.33 -7.94
CA ARG A 85 8.01 -0.41 -8.32
C ARG A 85 7.83 -0.93 -9.75
N ASN A 86 8.60 -0.41 -10.70
CA ASN A 86 8.56 -0.86 -12.09
C ASN A 86 9.03 -2.32 -12.26
N ILE A 87 9.98 -2.78 -11.45
CA ILE A 87 10.42 -4.18 -11.44
C ILE A 87 9.31 -5.06 -10.85
N TYR A 88 8.75 -4.66 -9.71
CA TYR A 88 7.65 -5.36 -9.06
C TYR A 88 6.41 -5.48 -9.96
N ASP A 89 6.02 -4.39 -10.61
CA ASP A 89 4.85 -4.37 -11.49
C ASP A 89 5.03 -5.26 -12.73
N ARG A 90 6.27 -5.49 -13.18
CA ARG A 90 6.60 -6.32 -14.35
C ARG A 90 6.88 -7.78 -14.01
N TYR A 91 7.57 -8.04 -12.90
CA TYR A 91 8.17 -9.34 -12.57
C TYR A 91 7.77 -9.87 -11.18
N GLY A 92 7.00 -9.11 -10.41
CA GLY A 92 6.61 -9.46 -9.04
C GLY A 92 7.78 -9.45 -8.06
N GLU A 93 7.60 -10.14 -6.93
CA GLU A 93 8.62 -10.24 -5.88
C GLU A 93 9.90 -10.97 -6.35
N GLU A 94 9.77 -11.94 -7.26
CA GLU A 94 10.93 -12.67 -7.79
C GLU A 94 11.87 -11.75 -8.59
N GLY A 95 11.31 -10.80 -9.36
CA GLY A 95 12.12 -9.79 -10.04
C GLY A 95 12.88 -8.87 -9.08
N LEU A 96 12.30 -8.53 -7.93
CA LEU A 96 12.98 -7.76 -6.90
C LEU A 96 14.12 -8.54 -6.26
N LYS A 97 13.92 -9.83 -5.96
CA LYS A 97 14.97 -10.71 -5.43
C LYS A 97 16.14 -10.83 -6.39
N GLN A 98 15.86 -11.00 -7.69
CA GLN A 98 16.89 -11.06 -8.71
C GLN A 98 17.65 -9.73 -8.84
N HIS A 99 16.94 -8.60 -8.82
CA HIS A 99 17.55 -7.26 -8.86
C HIS A 99 18.44 -7.00 -7.63
N ALA A 100 18.02 -7.44 -6.44
CA ALA A 100 18.83 -7.36 -5.23
C ALA A 100 20.07 -8.26 -5.30
N ALA A 101 19.93 -9.49 -5.83
CA ALA A 101 21.04 -10.42 -6.01
C ALA A 101 22.07 -9.96 -7.06
N SER A 102 21.64 -9.17 -8.06
CA SER A 102 22.53 -8.64 -9.12
C SER A 102 23.30 -7.38 -8.73
N GLY A 103 23.32 -7.00 -7.44
CA GLY A 103 24.00 -5.80 -6.97
C GLY A 103 23.23 -4.50 -7.21
N GLY A 104 21.91 -4.60 -7.47
CA GLY A 104 21.01 -3.45 -7.42
C GLY A 104 21.14 -2.77 -6.07
N ARG A 105 21.25 -1.44 -6.07
CA ARG A 105 21.49 -0.64 -4.87
C ARG A 105 20.35 -0.90 -3.88
N GLY A 106 20.60 -1.77 -2.90
CA GLY A 106 19.71 -1.99 -1.75
C GLY A 106 19.63 -0.70 -0.97
N GLY A 107 18.74 0.20 -1.40
CA GLY A 107 18.52 1.50 -0.78
C GLY A 107 18.27 1.28 0.70
N GLY A 108 19.20 1.75 1.52
CA GLY A 108 19.10 1.64 2.97
C GLY A 108 17.71 2.07 3.40
N GLY A 109 17.03 1.17 4.12
CA GLY A 109 15.65 1.37 4.55
C GLY A 109 15.50 2.78 5.10
N MET A 110 14.61 3.58 4.49
CA MET A 110 14.29 4.90 5.03
C MET A 110 13.90 4.72 6.49
N ASN A 111 14.65 5.34 7.39
CA ASN A 111 14.33 5.27 8.80
C ASN A 111 12.96 5.90 9.01
N ILE A 112 12.09 5.14 9.65
CA ILE A 112 10.71 5.51 9.92
C ILE A 112 10.66 6.79 10.76
N GLN A 113 11.68 7.03 11.58
CA GLN A 113 11.86 8.24 12.35
C GLN A 113 11.96 9.49 11.45
N ASP A 114 12.62 9.40 10.30
CA ASP A 114 12.82 10.53 9.39
C ASP A 114 11.52 10.89 8.66
N ILE A 115 10.66 9.91 8.37
CA ILE A 115 9.38 10.13 7.68
C ILE A 115 8.28 10.72 8.59
N PHE A 116 8.40 10.54 9.90
CA PHE A 116 7.49 11.10 10.89
C PHE A 116 7.96 12.44 11.46
N SER A 117 9.24 12.76 11.26
CA SER A 117 9.84 14.03 11.72
C SER A 117 9.86 15.12 10.63
N SER A 118 9.49 14.79 9.38
CA SER A 118 9.47 15.69 8.22
C SER A 118 8.07 16.16 7.82
#